data_AF-A0A3B8VNM9-F1
#
_entry.id   AF-A0A3B8VNM9-F1
#
_cell.length_a   1.000
_cell.length_b   1.000
_cell.length_c   1.000
_cell.angle_alpha   90.00
_cell.angle_beta   90.00
_cell.angle_gamma   90.00
#
_symmetry.space_group_name_H-M   'P 1'
#
loop_
_entity.id
_entity.type
_entity.pdbx_description
1 polymer ?
#
loop_
_entity_poly.entity_id
_entity_poly.type
_entity_poly.pdbx_seq_one_letter_code
_entity_poly.pdbx_strand_id
1 'polypeptide(L)'
;KKVRSGSGPVFLEAMTYRFRGHSMADPVAYREASEVEEWRVNDPIERFKSFSLAEGLMSEDELAQIDREVIETIEEVVEFAKNSPEPELDSLWDNVYA
;
A
#
# COMPACT_ATOMS: atom_id res chain seq x y z
N LYS A 1 -11.65 6.73 -22.32
CA LYS A 1 -13.12 6.53 -22.20
C LYS A 1 -13.63 5.14 -22.67
N LYS A 2 -12.79 4.24 -23.22
CA LYS A 2 -13.19 2.96 -23.86
C LYS A 2 -14.17 2.07 -23.07
N VAL A 3 -13.84 1.72 -21.82
CA VAL A 3 -14.73 0.89 -20.99
C VAL A 3 -16.04 1.63 -20.66
N ARG A 4 -15.94 2.91 -20.25
CA ARG A 4 -17.11 3.75 -19.91
C ARG A 4 -18.02 4.03 -21.11
N SER A 5 -17.52 3.91 -22.35
CA SER A 5 -18.31 4.06 -23.57
C SER A 5 -18.93 2.74 -24.05
N GLY A 6 -18.90 1.66 -23.26
CA GLY A 6 -19.56 0.40 -23.58
C GLY A 6 -18.75 -0.54 -24.49
N SER A 7 -17.46 -0.28 -24.73
CA SER A 7 -16.63 -1.12 -25.61
C SER A 7 -16.14 -2.42 -24.97
N GLY A 8 -16.75 -2.86 -23.86
CA GLY A 8 -16.38 -4.07 -23.13
C GLY A 8 -15.19 -3.90 -22.16
N PRO A 9 -14.84 -4.98 -21.44
CA PRO A 9 -13.74 -4.97 -20.47
C PRO A 9 -12.37 -4.89 -21.15
N VAL A 10 -11.35 -4.57 -20.35
CA VAL A 10 -9.94 -4.58 -20.76
C VAL A 10 -9.12 -5.39 -19.77
N PHE A 11 -8.07 -6.03 -20.27
CA PHE A 11 -7.03 -6.63 -19.43
C PHE A 11 -5.90 -5.62 -19.26
N LEU A 12 -5.41 -5.49 -18.03
CA LEU A 12 -4.28 -4.64 -17.67
C LEU A 12 -3.31 -5.46 -16.83
N GLU A 13 -2.06 -5.57 -17.28
CA GLU A 13 -0.97 -6.13 -16.48
C GLU A 13 -0.15 -4.99 -15.89
N ALA A 14 -0.17 -4.89 -14.55
CA ALA A 14 0.64 -3.92 -13.81
C ALA A 14 1.85 -4.63 -13.21
N MET A 15 2.97 -4.60 -13.93
CA MET A 15 4.22 -5.21 -13.49
C MET A 15 4.75 -4.45 -12.26
N THR A 16 4.82 -5.14 -11.12
CA THR A 16 5.24 -4.58 -9.85
C THR A 16 6.06 -5.60 -9.06
N TYR A 17 6.56 -5.19 -7.89
CA TYR A 17 7.42 -6.00 -7.06
C TYR A 17 7.06 -5.88 -5.58
N ARG A 18 7.04 -7.02 -4.88
CA ARG A 18 6.73 -7.08 -3.44
C ARG A 18 8.02 -7.21 -2.64
N PHE A 19 8.40 -6.16 -1.92
CA PHE A 19 9.69 -6.13 -1.20
C PHE A 19 9.77 -7.10 -0.02
N ARG A 20 8.67 -7.35 0.69
CA ARG A 20 8.61 -8.32 1.81
C ARG A 20 8.27 -9.74 1.34
N GLY A 21 8.25 -10.70 2.26
CA GLY A 21 7.78 -12.07 2.00
C GLY A 21 6.28 -12.15 1.65
N HIS A 22 5.81 -13.33 1.29
CA HIS A 22 4.41 -13.59 0.91
C HIS A 22 3.42 -13.32 2.02
N SER A 23 3.87 -13.56 3.24
CA SER A 23 3.16 -13.19 4.45
C SER A 23 4.17 -12.88 5.54
N MET A 24 3.67 -12.55 6.73
CA MET A 24 4.51 -12.40 7.92
C MET A 24 5.22 -13.69 8.33
N ALA A 25 4.75 -14.86 7.89
CA ALA A 25 5.34 -16.16 8.21
C ALA A 25 6.32 -16.67 7.14
N ASP A 26 6.45 -15.99 6.00
CA ASP A 26 7.26 -16.46 4.87
C ASP A 26 8.75 -16.12 5.07
N PRO A 27 9.65 -17.14 5.11
CA PRO A 27 11.08 -16.93 5.27
C PRO A 27 11.80 -16.47 3.98
N VAL A 28 11.12 -16.39 2.82
CA VAL A 28 11.67 -15.86 1.55
C VAL A 28 12.86 -16.68 1.01
N ALA A 29 12.74 -17.99 0.97
CA ALA A 29 13.82 -18.89 0.51
C ALA A 29 13.90 -19.09 -1.03
N TYR A 30 13.11 -18.33 -1.81
CA TYR A 30 12.89 -18.57 -3.25
C TYR A 30 13.36 -17.44 -4.17
N ARG A 31 14.04 -16.43 -3.63
CA ARG A 31 14.61 -15.31 -4.39
C ARG A 31 15.83 -14.75 -3.68
N GLU A 32 16.71 -14.14 -4.46
CA GLU A 32 17.91 -13.50 -3.93
C GLU A 32 17.60 -12.13 -3.34
N ALA A 33 18.35 -11.73 -2.32
CA ALA A 33 18.24 -10.39 -1.75
C ALA A 33 18.60 -9.30 -2.78
N SER A 34 19.54 -9.59 -3.70
CA SER A 34 19.95 -8.67 -4.76
C SER A 34 18.80 -8.33 -5.73
N GLU A 35 17.94 -9.30 -6.03
CA GLU A 35 16.76 -9.07 -6.88
C GLU A 35 15.85 -8.01 -6.25
N VAL A 36 15.62 -8.09 -4.93
CA VAL A 36 14.79 -7.11 -4.21
C VAL A 36 15.41 -5.71 -4.31
N GLU A 37 16.72 -5.60 -4.12
CA GLU A 37 17.43 -4.31 -4.19
C GLU A 37 17.43 -3.71 -5.60
N GLU A 38 17.56 -4.52 -6.65
CA GLU A 38 17.40 -4.07 -8.04
C GLU A 38 16.01 -3.46 -8.28
N TRP A 39 14.97 -4.07 -7.71
CA TRP A 39 13.60 -3.54 -7.79
C TRP A 39 13.36 -2.31 -6.91
N ARG A 40 14.08 -2.14 -5.80
CA ARG A 40 13.96 -0.94 -4.94
C ARG A 40 14.39 0.34 -5.64
N VAL A 41 15.33 0.28 -6.58
CA VAL A 41 15.68 1.43 -7.43
C VAL A 41 14.47 1.94 -8.22
N ASN A 42 13.48 1.07 -8.44
CA ASN A 42 12.24 1.40 -9.13
C ASN A 42 11.07 1.71 -8.18
N ASP A 43 11.33 2.00 -6.89
CA ASP A 43 10.28 2.33 -5.93
C ASP A 43 9.39 3.47 -6.46
N PRO A 44 8.08 3.23 -6.67
CA PRO A 44 7.18 4.24 -7.23
C PRO A 44 7.05 5.48 -6.35
N ILE A 45 7.23 5.37 -5.03
CA ILE A 45 7.14 6.51 -4.10
C ILE A 45 8.33 7.44 -4.31
N GLU A 46 9.56 6.90 -4.28
CA GLU A 46 10.79 7.70 -4.50
C GLU A 46 10.85 8.30 -5.91
N ARG A 47 10.40 7.55 -6.91
CA ARG A 47 10.31 8.05 -8.29
C ARG A 47 9.32 9.20 -8.41
N PHE A 48 8.14 9.06 -7.82
CA PHE A 48 7.13 10.12 -7.86
C PHE A 48 7.56 11.34 -7.05
N LYS A 49 8.18 11.15 -5.88
CA LYS A 49 8.79 12.21 -5.08
C LYS A 49 9.77 13.03 -5.92
N SER A 50 10.76 12.37 -6.52
CA SER A 50 11.77 13.01 -7.39
C SER A 50 11.13 13.76 -8.56
N PHE A 51 10.16 13.14 -9.22
CA PHE A 51 9.41 13.76 -10.32
C PHE A 51 8.63 15.01 -9.86
N SER A 52 7.93 14.92 -8.74
CA SER A 52 7.10 16.01 -8.22
C SER A 52 7.91 17.24 -7.83
N LEU A 53 9.10 17.04 -7.26
CA LEU A 53 10.05 18.12 -6.95
C LEU A 53 10.59 18.77 -8.23
N ALA A 54 11.01 17.94 -9.20
CA ALA A 54 11.57 18.43 -10.46
C ALA A 54 10.57 19.26 -11.28
N GLU A 55 9.29 18.85 -11.27
CA GLU A 55 8.21 19.55 -11.96
C GLU A 55 7.59 20.70 -11.12
N GLY A 56 8.08 20.93 -9.90
CA GLY A 56 7.54 21.96 -8.99
C GLY A 56 6.09 21.71 -8.58
N LEU A 57 5.63 20.45 -8.60
CA LEU A 57 4.29 20.05 -8.17
C LEU A 57 4.15 20.04 -6.65
N MET A 58 5.25 19.82 -5.94
CA MET A 58 5.36 19.81 -4.48
C MET A 58 6.72 20.35 -4.06
N SER A 59 6.78 20.91 -2.86
CA SER A 59 8.01 21.29 -2.15
C SER A 59 8.49 20.18 -1.22
N GLU A 60 9.76 20.26 -0.79
CA GLU A 60 10.31 19.34 0.21
C GLU A 60 9.56 19.42 1.54
N ASP A 61 9.11 20.62 1.93
CA ASP A 61 8.35 20.84 3.17
C ASP A 61 6.96 20.18 3.11
N GLU A 62 6.28 20.26 1.97
CA GLU A 62 4.98 19.59 1.76
C GLU A 62 5.14 18.06 1.80
N LEU A 63 6.18 17.51 1.18
CA LEU A 63 6.45 16.08 1.23
C LEU A 63 6.76 15.62 2.66
N ALA A 64 7.60 16.37 3.38
CA ALA A 64 7.92 16.07 4.78
C ALA A 64 6.70 16.20 5.69
N GLN A 65 5.78 17.11 5.39
CA GLN A 65 4.50 17.23 6.09
C GLN A 65 3.63 15.98 5.86
N ILE A 66 3.48 15.54 4.61
CA ILE A 66 2.73 14.31 4.28
C ILE A 66 3.30 13.11 5.03
N ASP A 67 4.64 12.95 5.05
CA ASP A 67 5.28 11.84 5.77
C ASP A 67 4.93 11.85 7.27
N ARG A 68 4.93 13.03 7.90
CA ARG A 68 4.54 13.17 9.32
C ARG A 68 3.06 12.84 9.54
N GLU A 69 2.18 13.41 8.74
CA GLU A 69 0.73 13.17 8.84
C GLU A 69 0.38 11.69 8.67
N VAL A 70 1.06 10.99 7.74
CA VAL A 70 0.89 9.56 7.54
C VAL A 70 1.34 8.77 8.77
N ILE A 71 2.48 9.11 9.37
CA ILE A 71 2.97 8.44 10.58
C ILE A 71 1.98 8.64 11.73
N GLU A 72 1.55 9.88 11.99
CA GLU A 72 0.57 10.21 13.04
C GLU A 72 -0.74 9.42 12.83
N THR A 73 -1.25 9.40 11.59
CA THR A 73 -2.46 8.64 11.24
C THR A 73 -2.30 7.15 11.52
N ILE A 74 -1.14 6.56 11.16
CA ILE A 74 -0.89 5.13 11.38
C ILE A 74 -0.80 4.82 12.88
N GLU A 75 -0.16 5.68 13.67
CA GLU A 75 -0.09 5.52 15.13
C GLU A 75 -1.47 5.55 15.77
N GLU A 76 -2.31 6.52 15.39
CA GLU A 76 -3.70 6.60 15.86
C GLU A 76 -4.53 5.36 15.49
N VAL A 77 -4.41 4.89 14.24
CA VAL A 77 -5.14 3.70 13.76
C VAL A 77 -4.68 2.44 14.49
N VAL A 78 -3.37 2.29 14.73
CA VAL A 78 -2.83 1.14 15.47
C VAL A 78 -3.31 1.16 16.92
N GLU A 79 -3.32 2.31 17.58
CA GLU A 79 -3.79 2.44 18.95
C GLU A 79 -5.30 2.15 19.06
N PHE A 80 -6.09 2.69 18.13
CA PHE A 80 -7.52 2.36 18.02
C PHE A 80 -7.74 0.85 17.84
N ALA A 81 -7.01 0.21 16.92
CA ALA A 81 -7.15 -1.22 16.65
C ALA A 81 -6.79 -2.09 17.86
N LYS A 82 -5.73 -1.72 18.61
CA LYS A 82 -5.31 -2.44 19.82
C LYS A 82 -6.30 -2.32 20.99
N ASN A 83 -6.94 -1.16 21.11
CA ASN A 83 -7.90 -0.87 22.18
C ASN A 83 -9.35 -1.22 21.82
N SER A 84 -9.59 -1.62 20.57
CA SER A 84 -10.91 -2.08 20.15
C SER A 84 -11.25 -3.37 20.88
N PRO A 85 -12.48 -3.52 21.41
CA PRO A 85 -12.88 -4.76 22.05
C PRO A 85 -12.92 -5.90 21.03
N GLU A 86 -12.59 -7.10 21.49
CA GLU A 86 -12.87 -8.32 20.73
C GLU A 86 -14.38 -8.42 20.45
N PRO A 87 -14.78 -8.99 19.30
CA PRO A 87 -16.19 -9.16 19.00
C PRO A 87 -16.85 -10.13 19.98
N GLU A 88 -18.10 -9.86 20.34
CA GLU A 88 -18.90 -10.77 21.17
C GLU A 88 -19.12 -12.11 20.47
N LEU A 89 -19.15 -13.22 21.22
CA LEU A 89 -19.29 -14.55 20.64
C LEU A 89 -20.54 -14.71 19.75
N ASP A 90 -21.62 -14.00 20.08
CA ASP A 90 -22.87 -14.05 19.32
C ASP A 90 -22.74 -13.45 17.90
N SER A 91 -21.78 -12.55 17.70
CA SER A 91 -21.47 -11.98 16.38
C SER A 91 -20.99 -13.02 15.35
N LEU A 92 -20.63 -14.23 15.81
CA LEU A 92 -20.32 -15.37 14.95
C LEU A 92 -21.45 -15.67 13.95
N TRP A 93 -22.70 -15.38 14.31
CA TRP A 93 -23.89 -15.65 13.48
C TRP A 93 -24.32 -14.47 12.62
N ASP A 94 -23.69 -13.30 12.79
CA ASP A 94 -24.00 -12.12 12.00
C ASP A 94 -23.61 -12.36 10.53
N ASN A 95 -24.36 -11.74 9.61
CA ASN A 95 -24.11 -11.77 8.16
C ASN A 95 -24.16 -13.16 7.48
N VAL A 96 -24.67 -14.20 8.17
CA VAL A 96 -24.94 -15.50 7.55
C VAL A 96 -26.11 -15.40 6.55
N TYR A 97 -27.12 -14.63 6.90
CA TYR A 97 -28.24 -14.23 6.03
C TYR A 97 -28.44 -12.70 6.12
N ALA A 98 -29.14 -12.14 5.14
CA ALA A 98 -29.49 -10.72 5.09
C ALA A 98 -30.68 -10.37 5.99
#